data_AF-A0A0S2EPA8-F1
#
_entry.id   AF-A0A0S2EPA8-F1
#
_cell.length_a   1.000
_cell.length_b   1.000
_cell.length_c   1.000
_cell.angle_alpha   90.00
_cell.angle_beta   90.00
_cell.angle_gamma   90.00
#
_symmetry.space_group_name_H-M   'P 1'
#
loop_
_entity.id
_entity.type
_entity.pdbx_description
1 polymer ?
#
loop_
_entity_poly.entity_id
_entity_poly.type
_entity_poly.pdbx_seq_one_letter_code
_entity_poly.pdbx_strand_id
1 'polypeptide(L)'
;MPVKSLLLGSAGLLVVFLTPAHAQISVPDFGGASPMARAAPGGAMPVLASGAPAAPNFTAAPAPTAIPSATTPARPGANPFEAAPVAAPVPQPAAGGASPFTLQAPDATAKDVGAAPSGPDESGLRYYASQRDMARVGTEIRRLKSLYPNWQPPADLFATGVKINEQPIWDLFGAGDYAGADALMRKLRAENAGWEPSADLTEKLGDAQARAAITAAADSGQWQVVVDQARQRPGLLTCAHIDILWTLGEALTRSGDPAHSYEAYSYILGNCDGEAERLATVQKASAVLPPQGAEALAALGRRMPDGRGEFDTLRFDNLRGQMGRVASRESASLPDPANLKAFADYIGKSRSASDAALFGWYFFGQGQWKDANGWFKAAAQLDTDPKHVEGQILSLRNDGALDAATSLAYDNRDRSPEIAKIFVEMVSERLTSDKLTPPDADMLARFSAVVEASRSALGAQSLGWYKLGQADTDGARSWFRKSIDWEATSEGVMGLAVVAARTKDKAALDAVQTAYAERFPEIRELKAMETATAPREKVKVRQVGKRSGGGRDKLLAQAQSQFDAGDYTSALATLDQHEKTHGHNRGAEILKGWTNLKMSRYSEARAIFKAEDKRGSSRDTRFGIGATFNSQYNSWR
;
A
#
# COMPACT_ATOMS: atom_id res chain seq x y z
N MET A 1 -45.18 32.99 -56.89
CA MET A 1 -46.00 31.87 -56.37
C MET A 1 -45.11 30.99 -55.49
N PRO A 2 -45.64 30.45 -54.38
CA PRO A 2 -45.02 30.50 -53.04
C PRO A 2 -44.27 29.20 -52.68
N VAL A 3 -43.55 29.08 -51.55
CA VAL A 3 -44.08 28.47 -50.32
C VAL A 3 -43.10 28.63 -49.14
N LYS A 4 -43.63 29.23 -48.06
CA LYS A 4 -43.54 28.97 -46.59
C LYS A 4 -42.21 28.93 -45.81
N SER A 5 -42.24 29.78 -44.80
CA SER A 5 -41.59 29.79 -43.49
C SER A 5 -41.56 28.44 -42.73
N LEU A 6 -40.52 28.24 -41.92
CA LEU A 6 -40.61 27.52 -40.65
C LEU A 6 -39.49 27.99 -39.69
N LEU A 7 -39.94 28.61 -38.59
CA LEU A 7 -39.19 28.90 -37.38
C LEU A 7 -38.95 27.60 -36.61
N LEU A 8 -37.75 27.38 -36.09
CA LEU A 8 -37.53 26.54 -34.91
C LEU A 8 -36.65 27.28 -33.91
N GLY A 9 -37.23 27.55 -32.74
CA GLY A 9 -36.54 28.07 -31.58
C GLY A 9 -35.68 26.99 -30.93
N SER A 10 -34.45 27.36 -30.57
CA SER A 10 -33.55 26.52 -29.79
C SER A 10 -33.76 26.80 -28.31
N ALA A 11 -34.29 25.80 -27.59
CA ALA A 11 -34.33 25.78 -26.15
C ALA A 11 -32.90 25.70 -25.59
N GLY A 12 -32.54 26.66 -24.73
CA GLY A 12 -31.29 26.62 -23.97
C GLY A 12 -31.42 25.60 -22.83
N LEU A 13 -30.67 24.49 -22.92
CA LEU A 13 -30.42 23.64 -21.76
C LEU A 13 -29.38 24.34 -20.87
N LEU A 14 -29.83 24.79 -19.71
CA LEU A 14 -28.98 25.23 -18.61
C LEU A 14 -28.40 23.97 -17.94
N VAL A 15 -27.17 23.60 -18.27
CA VAL A 15 -26.45 22.54 -17.54
C VAL A 15 -25.91 23.14 -16.25
N VAL A 16 -26.58 22.86 -15.14
CA VAL A 16 -26.07 23.11 -13.79
C VAL A 16 -25.04 22.03 -13.48
N PHE A 17 -23.76 22.40 -13.45
CA PHE A 17 -22.72 21.56 -12.87
C PHE A 17 -22.91 21.53 -11.34
N LEU A 18 -23.59 20.50 -10.85
CA LEU A 18 -23.55 20.13 -9.44
C LEU A 18 -22.15 19.56 -9.15
N THR A 19 -21.28 20.36 -8.55
CA THR A 19 -20.11 19.82 -7.86
C THR A 19 -20.60 18.94 -6.71
N PRO A 20 -20.15 17.68 -6.58
CA PRO A 20 -20.51 16.89 -5.41
C PRO A 20 -19.98 17.59 -4.17
N ALA A 21 -20.85 17.80 -3.18
CA ALA A 21 -20.46 18.26 -1.86
C ALA A 21 -19.50 17.21 -1.27
N HIS A 22 -18.21 17.52 -1.23
CA HIS A 22 -17.22 16.65 -0.62
C HIS A 22 -17.46 16.72 0.89
N ALA A 23 -17.86 15.59 1.50
CA ALA A 23 -17.88 15.50 2.95
C ALA A 23 -16.44 15.73 3.44
N GLN A 24 -16.20 16.86 4.10
CA GLN A 24 -14.89 17.18 4.67
C GLN A 24 -14.61 16.22 5.82
N ILE A 25 -13.64 15.33 5.63
CA ILE A 25 -13.19 14.39 6.68
C ILE A 25 -12.09 15.08 7.46
N SER A 26 -12.50 15.70 8.57
CA SER A 26 -11.60 16.43 9.44
C SER A 26 -10.62 15.51 10.16
N VAL A 27 -9.41 16.02 10.36
CA VAL A 27 -8.37 15.40 11.18
C VAL A 27 -8.91 15.24 12.63
N PRO A 28 -8.75 14.07 13.25
CA PRO A 28 -9.09 13.87 14.66
C PRO A 28 -8.26 14.79 15.57
N ASP A 29 -8.86 15.28 16.65
CA ASP A 29 -8.12 15.98 17.69
C ASP A 29 -7.35 14.96 18.54
N PHE A 30 -6.02 14.97 18.42
CA PHE A 30 -5.15 14.07 19.17
C PHE A 30 -4.79 14.60 20.57
N GLY A 31 -5.25 15.80 20.96
CA GLY A 31 -4.85 16.47 22.18
C GLY A 31 -3.37 16.89 22.15
N GLY A 32 -3.06 18.12 22.55
CA GLY A 32 -1.72 18.74 22.44
C GLY A 32 -0.60 18.16 23.31
N ALA A 33 -0.59 16.86 23.61
CA ALA A 33 0.53 16.22 24.28
C ALA A 33 1.61 15.85 23.26
N SER A 34 2.55 16.77 23.04
CA SER A 34 3.82 16.43 22.37
C SER A 34 4.48 15.27 23.13
N PRO A 35 4.89 14.16 22.49
CA PRO A 35 5.70 13.18 23.17
C PRO A 35 7.09 13.81 23.37
N MET A 36 7.34 14.38 24.55
CA MET A 36 8.71 14.62 24.98
C MET A 36 9.46 13.29 24.93
N ALA A 37 10.58 13.30 24.20
CA ALA A 37 11.51 12.21 24.05
C ALA A 37 11.76 11.50 25.39
N ARG A 38 11.21 10.29 25.53
CA ARG A 38 11.60 9.37 26.61
C ARG A 38 12.64 8.44 26.03
N ALA A 39 13.90 8.84 26.15
CA ALA A 39 15.02 7.94 25.93
C ALA A 39 14.92 6.76 26.91
N ALA A 40 14.88 5.54 26.39
CA ALA A 40 15.07 4.30 27.15
C ALA A 40 16.30 3.56 26.61
N PRO A 41 17.08 2.89 27.47
CA PRO A 41 18.44 2.46 27.16
C PRO A 41 18.48 1.22 26.27
N GLY A 42 19.59 1.11 25.54
CA GLY A 42 19.82 0.08 24.53
C GLY A 42 19.73 -1.35 25.05
N GLY A 43 19.04 -2.18 24.28
CA GLY A 43 19.19 -3.63 24.26
C GLY A 43 19.37 -4.03 22.80
N ALA A 44 20.59 -4.44 22.44
CA ALA A 44 20.90 -4.97 21.12
C ALA A 44 20.23 -6.35 20.95
N MET A 45 19.50 -6.51 19.85
CA MET A 45 19.01 -7.79 19.32
C MET A 45 19.19 -7.77 17.79
N PRO A 46 19.40 -8.93 17.15
CA PRO A 46 20.16 -9.04 15.91
C PRO A 46 19.37 -8.64 14.66
N VAL A 47 20.10 -8.09 13.70
CA VAL A 47 19.63 -7.73 12.36
C VAL A 47 19.33 -9.01 11.57
N LEU A 48 18.05 -9.30 11.35
CA LEU A 48 17.62 -10.15 10.24
C LEU A 48 17.38 -9.25 9.02
N ALA A 49 18.18 -9.46 7.98
CA ALA A 49 18.08 -8.76 6.71
C ALA A 49 16.77 -9.14 6.01
N SER A 50 15.81 -8.22 5.97
CA SER A 50 14.61 -8.35 5.15
C SER A 50 14.89 -7.85 3.74
N GLY A 51 15.10 -8.79 2.81
CA GLY A 51 15.03 -8.53 1.39
C GLY A 51 13.60 -8.12 1.00
N ALA A 52 13.49 -7.10 0.15
CA ALA A 52 12.23 -6.65 -0.43
C ALA A 52 11.54 -7.81 -1.19
N PRO A 53 10.22 -8.05 -1.00
CA PRO A 53 9.53 -9.02 -1.83
C PRO A 53 9.30 -8.45 -3.23
N ALA A 54 9.72 -9.21 -4.23
CA ALA A 54 9.36 -9.00 -5.62
C ALA A 54 7.85 -9.20 -5.82
N ALA A 55 7.25 -8.40 -6.72
CA ALA A 55 5.85 -8.49 -7.09
C ALA A 55 5.51 -9.88 -7.68
N PRO A 56 4.40 -10.53 -7.28
CA PRO A 56 3.94 -11.75 -7.92
C PRO A 56 3.29 -11.44 -9.29
N ASN A 57 3.69 -12.18 -10.32
CA ASN A 57 3.03 -12.21 -11.61
C ASN A 57 1.68 -12.94 -11.48
N PHE A 58 0.58 -12.28 -11.85
CA PHE A 58 -0.74 -12.90 -11.94
C PHE A 58 -1.04 -13.28 -13.40
N THR A 59 -1.05 -14.57 -13.69
CA THR A 59 -1.74 -15.09 -14.88
C THR A 59 -3.24 -15.17 -14.59
N ALA A 60 -4.05 -14.57 -15.46
CA ALA A 60 -5.49 -14.45 -15.33
C ALA A 60 -6.19 -15.81 -15.22
N ALA A 61 -7.01 -15.97 -14.18
CA ALA A 61 -8.04 -17.01 -14.07
C ALA A 61 -9.38 -16.49 -14.62
N PRO A 62 -10.27 -17.37 -15.14
CA PRO A 62 -11.50 -16.94 -15.81
C PRO A 62 -12.54 -16.38 -14.85
N ALA A 63 -13.43 -15.53 -15.39
CA ALA A 63 -14.41 -14.73 -14.67
C ALA A 63 -15.40 -15.54 -13.79
N PRO A 64 -15.84 -15.00 -12.64
CA PRO A 64 -16.83 -15.64 -11.80
C PRO A 64 -18.24 -15.51 -12.39
N THR A 65 -19.03 -16.57 -12.22
CA THR A 65 -20.47 -16.57 -12.47
C THR A 65 -21.14 -15.66 -11.43
N ALA A 66 -22.06 -14.80 -11.87
CA ALA A 66 -22.74 -13.82 -11.01
C ALA A 66 -23.59 -14.50 -9.92
N ILE A 67 -23.33 -14.14 -8.66
CA ILE A 67 -24.14 -14.48 -7.48
C ILE A 67 -24.95 -13.21 -7.11
N PRO A 68 -26.24 -13.31 -6.75
CA PRO A 68 -27.07 -12.14 -6.48
C PRO A 68 -26.52 -11.29 -5.31
N SER A 69 -26.35 -10.00 -5.57
CA SER A 69 -26.03 -9.00 -4.55
C SER A 69 -27.23 -8.78 -3.64
N ALA A 70 -27.10 -9.11 -2.35
CA ALA A 70 -28.02 -8.64 -1.32
C ALA A 70 -27.59 -7.24 -0.86
N THR A 71 -28.41 -6.21 -1.14
CA THR A 71 -28.12 -4.79 -0.89
C THR A 71 -28.51 -4.33 0.52
N THR A 72 -28.50 -5.21 1.52
CA THR A 72 -28.86 -4.82 2.90
C THR A 72 -27.67 -5.01 3.83
N PRO A 73 -27.23 -3.98 4.57
CA PRO A 73 -26.17 -4.16 5.57
C PRO A 73 -26.64 -5.16 6.62
N ALA A 74 -25.93 -6.28 6.73
CA ALA A 74 -26.21 -7.30 7.72
C ALA A 74 -26.02 -6.73 9.13
N ARG A 75 -26.91 -7.09 10.07
CA ARG A 75 -26.72 -6.76 11.48
C ARG A 75 -25.41 -7.39 11.98
N PRO A 76 -24.64 -6.75 12.88
CA PRO A 76 -23.43 -7.34 13.45
C PRO A 76 -23.70 -8.76 13.96
N GLY A 77 -22.95 -9.73 13.45
CA GLY A 77 -23.08 -11.15 13.80
C GLY A 77 -24.19 -11.94 13.12
N ALA A 78 -25.10 -11.31 12.37
CA ALA A 78 -26.08 -12.04 11.56
C ALA A 78 -25.41 -12.64 10.32
N ASN A 79 -25.73 -13.90 9.99
CA ASN A 79 -25.21 -14.56 8.79
C ASN A 79 -25.72 -13.81 7.54
N PRO A 80 -24.84 -13.13 6.78
CA PRO A 80 -25.27 -12.32 5.64
C PRO A 80 -25.68 -13.17 4.42
N PHE A 81 -25.45 -14.48 4.47
CA PHE A 81 -25.73 -15.42 3.39
C PHE A 81 -26.99 -16.26 3.63
N GLU A 82 -27.63 -16.12 4.80
CA GLU A 82 -28.87 -16.83 5.11
C GLU A 82 -30.03 -16.18 4.34
N ALA A 83 -30.77 -16.99 3.57
CA ALA A 83 -31.96 -16.49 2.87
C ALA A 83 -33.01 -16.06 3.90
N ALA A 84 -33.57 -14.86 3.75
CA ALA A 84 -34.66 -14.39 4.61
C ALA A 84 -35.79 -15.44 4.64
N PRO A 85 -36.33 -15.80 5.82
CA PRO A 85 -37.35 -16.84 5.91
C PRO A 85 -38.59 -16.36 5.16
N VAL A 86 -38.82 -16.93 3.98
CA VAL A 86 -40.07 -16.75 3.25
C VAL A 86 -41.11 -17.53 4.02
N ALA A 87 -42.00 -16.83 4.74
CA ALA A 87 -43.14 -17.47 5.37
C ALA A 87 -44.02 -18.10 4.27
N ALA A 88 -44.02 -19.43 4.20
CA ALA A 88 -44.90 -20.20 3.33
C ALA A 88 -45.48 -21.41 4.09
N PRO A 89 -46.69 -21.86 3.74
CA PRO A 89 -47.61 -22.54 4.66
C PRO A 89 -47.31 -24.04 4.83
N VAL A 90 -47.72 -24.59 5.97
CA VAL A 90 -47.64 -26.01 6.36
C VAL A 90 -48.40 -26.90 5.33
N PRO A 91 -47.80 -27.98 4.80
CA PRO A 91 -48.27 -29.33 5.17
C PRO A 91 -47.24 -30.50 5.15
N GLN A 92 -47.45 -31.40 6.12
CA GLN A 92 -47.21 -32.86 6.22
C GLN A 92 -45.79 -33.49 6.22
N PRO A 93 -45.60 -34.57 7.02
CA PRO A 93 -44.29 -35.12 7.36
C PRO A 93 -43.75 -36.06 6.28
N ALA A 94 -42.71 -35.62 5.57
CA ALA A 94 -41.83 -36.50 4.83
C ALA A 94 -40.77 -37.08 5.79
N ALA A 95 -40.56 -38.39 5.69
CA ALA A 95 -39.66 -39.15 6.51
C ALA A 95 -38.19 -38.71 6.36
N GLY A 96 -37.56 -38.40 7.50
CA GLY A 96 -36.18 -38.78 7.84
C GLY A 96 -35.06 -38.37 6.88
N GLY A 97 -34.79 -37.07 6.77
CA GLY A 97 -33.46 -36.56 6.44
C GLY A 97 -32.90 -35.84 7.67
N ALA A 98 -32.24 -36.57 8.57
CA ALA A 98 -31.61 -35.99 9.74
C ALA A 98 -30.51 -35.00 9.32
N SER A 99 -30.59 -33.76 9.78
CA SER A 99 -29.44 -32.85 9.86
C SER A 99 -28.37 -33.49 10.75
N PRO A 100 -27.08 -33.41 10.38
CA PRO A 100 -26.08 -33.18 11.42
C PRO A 100 -24.88 -32.40 10.87
N PHE A 101 -24.99 -31.07 10.80
CA PHE A 101 -23.81 -30.23 10.99
C PHE A 101 -23.96 -29.62 12.38
N THR A 102 -23.47 -30.34 13.39
CA THR A 102 -23.48 -29.86 14.76
C THR A 102 -22.04 -29.52 15.11
N LEU A 103 -21.69 -28.23 14.98
CA LEU A 103 -20.49 -27.70 15.61
C LEU A 103 -20.70 -27.80 17.11
N GLN A 104 -19.94 -28.68 17.75
CA GLN A 104 -20.16 -29.06 19.13
C GLN A 104 -19.31 -28.15 20.02
N ALA A 105 -19.96 -27.18 20.68
CA ALA A 105 -19.29 -26.28 21.62
C ALA A 105 -18.50 -27.09 22.67
N PRO A 106 -17.29 -26.66 23.07
CA PRO A 106 -16.53 -27.37 24.07
C PRO A 106 -17.33 -27.43 25.38
N ASP A 107 -17.33 -28.59 26.04
CA ASP A 107 -17.75 -28.67 27.43
C ASP A 107 -16.90 -27.67 28.23
N ALA A 108 -17.58 -26.64 28.78
CA ALA A 108 -16.98 -25.56 29.55
C ALA A 108 -16.50 -26.07 30.93
N THR A 109 -15.56 -27.01 30.94
CA THR A 109 -14.79 -27.42 32.12
C THR A 109 -13.32 -27.75 31.83
N ALA A 110 -12.83 -27.63 30.60
CA ALA A 110 -11.41 -27.76 30.31
C ALA A 110 -10.71 -26.39 30.35
N LYS A 111 -10.38 -25.92 31.56
CA LYS A 111 -9.29 -24.93 31.72
C LYS A 111 -8.01 -25.54 31.18
N ASP A 112 -7.21 -24.70 30.51
CA ASP A 112 -5.82 -24.92 30.08
C ASP A 112 -5.16 -26.15 30.69
N VAL A 113 -4.92 -27.16 29.86
CA VAL A 113 -3.78 -28.05 30.05
C VAL A 113 -2.93 -27.85 28.81
N GLY A 114 -1.93 -26.98 28.93
CA GLY A 114 -0.91 -26.81 27.89
C GLY A 114 -0.36 -28.16 27.46
N ALA A 115 -0.16 -28.33 26.15
CA ALA A 115 0.49 -29.47 25.50
C ALA A 115 0.57 -30.70 26.40
N ALA A 116 -0.56 -31.41 26.57
CA ALA A 116 -0.56 -32.57 27.44
C ALA A 116 0.46 -33.57 26.88
N PRO A 117 1.29 -34.18 27.75
CA PRO A 117 2.24 -35.19 27.34
C PRO A 117 1.50 -36.30 26.59
N SER A 118 2.20 -37.07 25.75
CA SER A 118 1.80 -38.46 25.47
C SER A 118 1.15 -39.03 26.72
N GLY A 119 -0.09 -39.54 26.61
CA GLY A 119 -0.89 -39.96 27.77
C GLY A 119 -0.09 -40.83 28.74
N PRO A 120 -0.53 -40.97 30.01
CA PRO A 120 0.18 -41.76 31.00
C PRO A 120 0.66 -43.09 30.43
N ASP A 121 1.90 -43.46 30.70
CA ASP A 121 2.42 -44.77 30.34
C ASP A 121 1.63 -45.85 31.11
N GLU A 122 0.66 -46.46 30.44
CA GLU A 122 -0.21 -47.50 30.98
C GLU A 122 0.44 -48.89 30.95
N SER A 123 1.65 -49.03 30.40
CA SER A 123 2.30 -50.33 30.22
C SER A 123 2.44 -51.08 31.55
N GLY A 124 2.82 -50.38 32.62
CA GLY A 124 2.88 -50.92 33.99
C GLY A 124 1.52 -51.34 34.52
N LEU A 125 0.48 -50.52 34.29
CA LEU A 125 -0.89 -50.81 34.70
C LEU A 125 -1.43 -52.06 34.01
N ARG A 126 -1.24 -52.17 32.69
CA ARG A 126 -1.67 -53.32 31.88
C ARG A 126 -0.87 -54.58 32.22
N TYR A 127 0.42 -54.46 32.54
CA TYR A 127 1.25 -55.56 33.03
C TYR A 127 0.70 -56.16 34.33
N TYR A 128 0.40 -55.33 35.35
CA TYR A 128 -0.19 -55.82 36.60
C TYR A 128 -1.60 -56.40 36.40
N ALA A 129 -2.40 -55.79 35.52
CA ALA A 129 -3.72 -56.31 35.20
C ALA A 129 -3.66 -57.67 34.47
N SER A 130 -2.64 -57.91 33.63
CA SER A 130 -2.42 -59.20 32.97
C SER A 130 -2.09 -60.35 33.94
N GLN A 131 -1.40 -60.04 35.04
CA GLN A 131 -1.05 -61.00 36.10
C GLN A 131 -2.17 -61.19 37.13
N ARG A 132 -3.27 -60.46 37.00
CA ARG A 132 -4.36 -60.38 38.00
C ARG A 132 -3.87 -59.96 39.39
N ASP A 133 -2.77 -59.20 39.46
CA ASP A 133 -2.27 -58.62 40.71
C ASP A 133 -3.06 -57.35 41.05
N MET A 134 -4.24 -57.55 41.66
CA MET A 134 -5.18 -56.48 41.99
C MET A 134 -4.59 -55.44 42.95
N ALA A 135 -3.64 -55.82 43.80
CA ALA A 135 -3.00 -54.90 44.73
C ALA A 135 -2.09 -53.91 44.00
N ARG A 136 -1.31 -54.40 43.03
CA ARG A 136 -0.47 -53.54 42.18
C ARG A 136 -1.28 -52.72 41.19
N VAL A 137 -2.33 -53.29 40.59
CA VAL A 137 -3.25 -52.53 39.72
C VAL A 137 -3.86 -51.34 40.46
N GLY A 138 -4.41 -51.56 41.67
CA GLY A 138 -4.98 -50.46 42.46
C GLY A 138 -3.95 -49.39 42.84
N THR A 139 -2.70 -49.78 43.06
CA THR A 139 -1.61 -48.84 43.37
C THR A 139 -1.19 -48.04 42.15
N GLU A 140 -1.07 -48.68 40.99
CA GLU A 140 -0.72 -48.01 39.75
C GLU A 140 -1.84 -47.07 39.28
N ILE A 141 -3.12 -47.48 39.41
CA ILE A 141 -4.26 -46.58 39.15
C ILE A 141 -4.19 -45.33 40.03
N ARG A 142 -3.87 -45.48 41.33
CA ARG A 142 -3.74 -44.33 42.24
C ARG A 142 -2.57 -43.43 41.86
N ARG A 143 -1.42 -44.00 41.49
CA ARG A 143 -0.26 -43.25 40.98
C ARG A 143 -0.63 -42.47 39.73
N LEU A 144 -1.24 -43.14 38.74
CA LEU A 144 -1.64 -42.52 37.48
C LEU A 144 -2.71 -41.45 37.67
N LYS A 145 -3.73 -41.66 38.52
CA LYS A 145 -4.69 -40.61 38.88
C LYS A 145 -4.08 -39.43 39.64
N SER A 146 -3.04 -39.67 40.44
CA SER A 146 -2.32 -38.59 41.14
C SER A 146 -1.50 -37.73 40.19
N LEU A 147 -0.94 -38.32 39.13
CA LEU A 147 -0.14 -37.63 38.12
C LEU A 147 -1.00 -37.01 37.01
N TYR A 148 -2.13 -37.64 36.71
CA TYR A 148 -3.06 -37.29 35.63
C TYR A 148 -4.49 -37.27 36.19
N PRO A 149 -4.95 -36.14 36.79
CA PRO A 149 -6.22 -36.07 37.50
C PRO A 149 -7.47 -36.38 36.66
N ASN A 150 -7.41 -36.15 35.35
CA ASN A 150 -8.51 -36.39 34.41
C ASN A 150 -8.47 -37.78 33.76
N TRP A 151 -7.43 -38.58 34.02
CA TRP A 151 -7.27 -39.91 33.44
C TRP A 151 -8.16 -40.94 34.16
N GLN A 152 -8.84 -41.78 33.38
CA GLN A 152 -9.67 -42.86 33.89
C GLN A 152 -9.06 -44.22 33.49
N PRO A 153 -9.09 -45.22 34.39
CA PRO A 153 -8.58 -46.55 34.07
C PRO A 153 -9.34 -47.14 32.87
N PRO A 154 -8.64 -47.72 31.88
CA PRO A 154 -9.29 -48.36 30.75
C PRO A 154 -10.31 -49.42 31.21
N ALA A 155 -11.48 -49.47 30.56
CA ALA A 155 -12.54 -50.40 30.92
C ALA A 155 -12.18 -51.87 30.61
N ASP A 156 -11.20 -52.08 29.74
CA ASP A 156 -10.73 -53.37 29.24
C ASP A 156 -9.52 -53.94 30.01
N LEU A 157 -9.11 -53.32 31.14
CA LEU A 157 -7.94 -53.77 31.92
C LEU A 157 -7.94 -55.28 32.24
N PHE A 158 -9.13 -55.84 32.47
CA PHE A 158 -9.33 -57.26 32.80
C PHE A 158 -10.02 -58.07 31.69
N ALA A 159 -10.10 -57.53 30.47
CA ALA A 159 -10.65 -58.28 29.34
C ALA A 159 -9.91 -59.62 29.18
N THR A 160 -10.68 -60.70 29.04
CA THR A 160 -10.19 -62.09 29.02
C THR A 160 -9.74 -62.55 27.62
N GLY A 161 -9.50 -61.61 26.70
CA GLY A 161 -9.01 -61.88 25.34
C GLY A 161 -7.49 -62.08 25.27
N VAL A 162 -7.00 -62.48 24.09
CA VAL A 162 -5.56 -62.57 23.78
C VAL A 162 -4.95 -61.18 23.92
N LYS A 163 -3.96 -60.99 24.81
CA LYS A 163 -3.32 -59.68 25.04
C LYS A 163 -2.06 -59.57 24.18
N ILE A 164 -2.04 -58.61 23.26
CA ILE A 164 -0.89 -58.29 22.40
C ILE A 164 -0.27 -56.97 22.85
N ASN A 165 1.06 -56.84 22.68
CA ASN A 165 1.75 -55.57 22.85
C ASN A 165 1.41 -54.59 21.72
N GLU A 166 0.68 -53.53 22.02
CA GLU A 166 0.31 -52.47 21.06
C GLU A 166 1.44 -51.44 20.83
N GLN A 167 2.51 -51.46 21.64
CA GLN A 167 3.60 -50.47 21.57
C GLN A 167 4.18 -50.29 20.16
N PRO A 168 4.43 -51.35 19.36
CA PRO A 168 4.95 -51.17 18.00
C PRO A 168 4.00 -50.40 17.08
N ILE A 169 2.68 -50.44 17.32
CA ILE A 169 1.71 -49.64 16.57
C ILE A 169 1.81 -48.18 17.01
N TRP A 170 1.97 -47.93 18.32
CA TRP A 170 2.18 -46.59 18.87
C TRP A 170 3.50 -45.96 18.43
N ASP A 171 4.55 -46.76 18.23
CA ASP A 171 5.84 -46.30 17.71
C ASP A 171 5.69 -45.79 16.27
N LEU A 172 4.93 -46.52 15.42
CA LEU A 172 4.60 -46.09 14.06
C LEU A 172 3.69 -44.84 14.05
N PHE A 173 2.71 -44.80 14.95
CA PHE A 173 1.84 -43.64 15.14
C PHE A 173 2.65 -42.39 15.54
N GLY A 174 3.57 -42.51 16.49
CA GLY A 174 4.45 -41.43 16.94
C GLY A 174 5.44 -40.97 15.85
N ALA A 175 5.81 -41.86 14.94
CA ALA A 175 6.61 -41.54 13.75
C ALA A 175 5.79 -40.89 12.62
N GLY A 176 4.46 -40.77 12.75
CA GLY A 176 3.57 -40.25 11.71
C GLY A 176 3.25 -41.25 10.59
N ASP A 177 3.67 -42.52 10.71
CA ASP A 177 3.38 -43.57 9.73
C ASP A 177 2.03 -44.25 10.06
N TYR A 178 0.94 -43.51 9.80
CA TYR A 178 -0.41 -44.00 10.07
C TYR A 178 -0.84 -45.16 9.16
N ALA A 179 -0.28 -45.24 7.95
CA ALA A 179 -0.53 -46.34 7.03
C ALA A 179 0.16 -47.63 7.49
N GLY A 180 1.41 -47.52 7.97
CA GLY A 180 2.15 -48.60 8.61
C GLY A 180 1.48 -49.08 9.90
N ALA A 181 1.03 -48.15 10.75
CA ALA A 181 0.31 -48.47 11.99
C ALA A 181 -0.97 -49.29 11.70
N ASP A 182 -1.76 -48.90 10.70
CA ASP A 182 -2.97 -49.61 10.29
C ASP A 182 -2.69 -50.97 9.64
N ALA A 183 -1.64 -51.05 8.81
CA ALA A 183 -1.19 -52.33 8.25
C ALA A 183 -0.75 -53.31 9.35
N LEU A 184 0.00 -52.83 10.35
CA LEU A 184 0.43 -53.65 11.49
C LEU A 184 -0.77 -54.06 12.35
N MET A 185 -1.72 -53.17 12.60
CA MET A 185 -2.96 -53.48 13.31
C MET A 185 -3.76 -54.58 12.60
N ARG A 186 -3.94 -54.50 11.28
CA ARG A 186 -4.61 -55.55 10.48
C ARG A 186 -3.86 -56.88 10.55
N LYS A 187 -2.53 -56.85 10.44
CA LYS A 187 -1.69 -58.04 10.54
C LYS A 187 -1.86 -58.72 11.89
N LEU A 188 -1.77 -57.96 12.98
CA LEU A 188 -1.94 -58.49 14.34
C LEU A 188 -3.34 -59.06 14.55
N ARG A 189 -4.38 -58.44 13.98
CA ARG A 189 -5.76 -58.95 14.03
C ARG A 189 -5.92 -60.27 13.27
N ALA A 190 -5.25 -60.42 12.12
CA ALA A 190 -5.29 -61.65 11.33
C ALA A 190 -4.49 -62.79 11.99
N GLU A 191 -3.35 -62.48 12.60
CA GLU A 191 -2.48 -63.46 13.27
C GLU A 191 -3.01 -63.93 14.63
N ASN A 192 -3.90 -63.15 15.25
CA ASN A 192 -4.38 -63.39 16.61
C ASN A 192 -5.91 -63.36 16.67
N ALA A 193 -6.54 -64.51 16.42
CA ALA A 193 -7.98 -64.66 16.50
C ALA A 193 -8.50 -64.36 17.93
N GLY A 194 -9.48 -63.46 18.05
CA GLY A 194 -10.08 -63.05 19.33
C GLY A 194 -9.36 -61.91 20.05
N TRP A 195 -8.32 -61.31 19.46
CA TRP A 195 -7.79 -60.02 19.88
C TRP A 195 -8.46 -58.87 19.13
N GLU A 196 -8.83 -57.81 19.87
CA GLU A 196 -9.28 -56.54 19.33
C GLU A 196 -8.35 -55.41 19.82
N PRO A 197 -8.02 -54.42 18.97
CA PRO A 197 -7.26 -53.25 19.39
C PRO A 197 -8.00 -52.46 20.47
N SER A 198 -7.24 -51.80 21.34
CA SER A 198 -7.82 -50.91 22.34
C SER A 198 -8.61 -49.76 21.69
N ALA A 199 -9.64 -49.30 22.40
CA ALA A 199 -10.48 -48.19 21.95
C ALA A 199 -9.65 -46.91 21.75
N ASP A 200 -8.72 -46.63 22.66
CA ASP A 200 -7.81 -45.48 22.59
C ASP A 200 -6.94 -45.51 21.33
N LEU A 201 -6.39 -46.68 20.96
CA LEU A 201 -5.62 -46.86 19.74
C LEU A 201 -6.48 -46.63 18.49
N THR A 202 -7.66 -47.24 18.45
CA THR A 202 -8.56 -47.15 17.29
C THR A 202 -9.05 -45.72 17.08
N GLU A 203 -9.37 -45.01 18.16
CA GLU A 203 -9.82 -43.62 18.15
C GLU A 203 -8.72 -42.68 17.68
N LYS A 204 -7.55 -42.67 18.36
CA LYS A 204 -6.43 -41.77 18.05
C LYS A 204 -5.85 -42.00 16.67
N LEU A 205 -5.68 -43.27 16.26
CA LEU A 205 -5.22 -43.59 14.91
C LEU A 205 -6.22 -43.10 13.87
N GLY A 206 -7.51 -43.35 14.10
CA GLY A 206 -8.57 -42.87 13.21
C GLY A 206 -8.61 -41.34 13.07
N ASP A 207 -8.41 -40.61 14.16
CA ASP A 207 -8.38 -39.15 14.17
C ASP A 207 -7.14 -38.58 13.49
N ALA A 208 -5.97 -39.21 13.69
CA ALA A 208 -4.76 -38.82 12.99
C ALA A 208 -4.85 -39.08 11.48
N GLN A 209 -5.41 -40.23 11.08
CA GLN A 209 -5.67 -40.55 9.67
C GLN A 209 -6.68 -39.58 9.05
N ALA A 210 -7.76 -39.25 9.75
CA ALA A 210 -8.76 -38.30 9.27
C ALA A 210 -8.16 -36.90 9.07
N ARG A 211 -7.34 -36.41 10.02
CA ARG A 211 -6.63 -35.13 9.86
C ARG A 211 -5.70 -35.16 8.64
N ALA A 212 -4.89 -36.19 8.49
CA ALA A 212 -4.00 -36.34 7.34
C ALA A 212 -4.78 -36.39 6.01
N ALA A 213 -5.93 -37.09 5.98
CA ALA A 213 -6.80 -37.17 4.81
C ALA A 213 -7.45 -35.81 4.49
N ILE A 214 -7.91 -35.07 5.50
CA ILE A 214 -8.46 -33.72 5.33
C ILE A 214 -7.40 -32.77 4.75
N THR A 215 -6.18 -32.77 5.31
CA THR A 215 -5.07 -31.96 4.79
C THR A 215 -4.74 -32.33 3.34
N ALA A 216 -4.55 -33.60 3.04
CA ALA A 216 -4.24 -34.06 1.69
C ALA A 216 -5.35 -33.73 0.68
N ALA A 217 -6.62 -33.84 1.10
CA ALA A 217 -7.77 -33.46 0.28
C ALA A 217 -7.79 -31.94 0.02
N ALA A 218 -7.52 -31.12 1.03
CA ALA A 218 -7.43 -29.67 0.89
C ALA A 218 -6.28 -29.25 -0.04
N ASP A 219 -5.08 -29.82 0.14
CA ASP A 219 -3.90 -29.56 -0.71
C ASP A 219 -4.16 -29.94 -2.18
N SER A 220 -5.00 -30.97 -2.40
CA SER A 220 -5.39 -31.44 -3.73
C SER A 220 -6.63 -30.73 -4.29
N GLY A 221 -7.21 -29.75 -3.57
CA GLY A 221 -8.42 -29.03 -3.97
C GLY A 221 -9.70 -29.87 -3.98
N GLN A 222 -9.73 -31.00 -3.27
CA GLN A 222 -10.88 -31.90 -3.16
C GLN A 222 -11.83 -31.44 -2.04
N TRP A 223 -12.45 -30.27 -2.22
CA TRP A 223 -13.22 -29.60 -1.17
C TRP A 223 -14.40 -30.39 -0.63
N GLN A 224 -15.11 -31.15 -1.48
CA GLN A 224 -16.21 -31.99 -1.01
C GLN A 224 -15.74 -33.12 -0.09
N VAL A 225 -14.56 -33.70 -0.37
CA VAL A 225 -13.96 -34.75 0.48
C VAL A 225 -13.59 -34.18 1.84
N VAL A 226 -13.07 -32.95 1.91
CA VAL A 226 -12.81 -32.26 3.18
C VAL A 226 -14.09 -32.14 4.01
N VAL A 227 -15.19 -31.67 3.41
CA VAL A 227 -16.48 -31.49 4.10
C VAL A 227 -17.00 -32.84 4.61
N ASP A 228 -16.96 -33.88 3.78
CA ASP A 228 -17.48 -35.21 4.14
C ASP A 228 -16.65 -35.86 5.26
N GLN A 229 -15.31 -35.76 5.21
CA GLN A 229 -14.41 -36.30 6.23
C GLN A 229 -14.56 -35.56 7.56
N ALA A 230 -14.65 -34.24 7.53
CA ALA A 230 -14.88 -33.42 8.72
C ALA A 230 -16.22 -33.77 9.41
N ARG A 231 -17.29 -33.99 8.63
CA ARG A 231 -18.60 -34.41 9.15
C ARG A 231 -18.59 -35.80 9.79
N GLN A 232 -17.78 -36.71 9.26
CA GLN A 232 -17.64 -38.07 9.82
C GLN A 232 -16.84 -38.10 11.12
N ARG A 233 -16.13 -37.01 11.46
CA ARG A 233 -15.24 -36.91 12.62
C ARG A 233 -15.51 -35.63 13.43
N PRO A 234 -16.70 -35.48 14.05
CA PRO A 234 -17.06 -34.27 14.79
C PRO A 234 -16.11 -33.96 15.96
N GLY A 235 -15.44 -34.97 16.54
CA GLY A 235 -14.42 -34.76 17.57
C GLY A 235 -13.21 -33.92 17.13
N LEU A 236 -12.98 -33.79 15.81
CA LEU A 236 -11.95 -32.92 15.24
C LEU A 236 -12.41 -31.46 15.07
N LEU A 237 -13.69 -31.15 15.28
CA LEU A 237 -14.24 -29.81 15.08
C LEU A 237 -14.20 -28.99 16.37
N THR A 238 -13.01 -28.91 16.97
CA THR A 238 -12.77 -28.28 18.27
C THR A 238 -11.67 -27.23 18.18
N CYS A 239 -11.57 -26.35 19.17
CA CYS A 239 -10.51 -25.34 19.21
C CYS A 239 -9.10 -25.92 19.30
N ALA A 240 -8.95 -27.18 19.78
CA ALA A 240 -7.67 -27.89 19.78
C ALA A 240 -7.20 -28.29 18.36
N HIS A 241 -8.13 -28.33 17.41
CA HIS A 241 -7.92 -28.66 16.00
C HIS A 241 -8.47 -27.54 15.11
N ILE A 242 -8.14 -26.29 15.47
CA ILE A 242 -8.62 -25.09 14.78
C ILE A 242 -8.24 -25.06 13.30
N ASP A 243 -7.13 -25.69 12.93
CA ASP A 243 -6.71 -25.87 11.54
C ASP A 243 -7.76 -26.63 10.72
N ILE A 244 -8.35 -27.68 11.29
CA ILE A 244 -9.45 -28.43 10.65
C ILE A 244 -10.69 -27.56 10.51
N LEU A 245 -11.01 -26.74 11.51
CA LEU A 245 -12.13 -25.79 11.43
C LEU A 245 -11.91 -24.73 10.33
N TRP A 246 -10.68 -24.21 10.19
CA TRP A 246 -10.34 -23.29 9.09
C TRP A 246 -10.43 -23.97 7.73
N THR A 247 -9.86 -25.16 7.58
CA THR A 247 -9.90 -25.92 6.33
C THR A 247 -11.32 -26.28 5.92
N LEU A 248 -12.18 -26.63 6.89
CA LEU A 248 -13.60 -26.84 6.68
C LEU A 248 -14.30 -25.56 6.22
N GLY A 249 -14.05 -24.42 6.87
CA GLY A 249 -14.59 -23.13 6.48
C GLY A 249 -14.22 -22.76 5.04
N GLU A 250 -12.95 -22.92 4.64
CA GLU A 250 -12.53 -22.72 3.25
C GLU A 250 -13.23 -23.70 2.30
N ALA A 251 -13.24 -25.00 2.61
CA ALA A 251 -13.85 -26.01 1.76
C ALA A 251 -15.34 -25.74 1.51
N LEU A 252 -16.10 -25.32 2.53
CA LEU A 252 -17.51 -24.95 2.39
C LEU A 252 -17.70 -23.79 1.41
N THR A 253 -16.89 -22.73 1.50
CA THR A 253 -16.97 -21.62 0.55
C THR A 253 -16.60 -22.06 -0.87
N ARG A 254 -15.53 -22.85 -1.02
CA ARG A 254 -15.06 -23.34 -2.33
C ARG A 254 -16.05 -24.30 -2.98
N SER A 255 -16.85 -25.01 -2.17
CA SER A 255 -17.94 -25.88 -2.61
C SER A 255 -19.27 -25.13 -2.85
N GLY A 256 -19.29 -23.80 -2.73
CA GLY A 256 -20.47 -22.97 -2.99
C GLY A 256 -21.43 -22.81 -1.82
N ASP A 257 -20.99 -23.08 -0.59
CA ASP A 257 -21.77 -22.97 0.64
C ASP A 257 -21.19 -21.93 1.62
N PRO A 258 -21.25 -20.62 1.27
CA PRO A 258 -20.73 -19.55 2.12
C PRO A 258 -21.51 -19.38 3.44
N ALA A 259 -22.75 -19.88 3.51
CA ALA A 259 -23.58 -19.79 4.71
C ALA A 259 -23.03 -20.67 5.84
N HIS A 260 -22.78 -21.96 5.58
CA HIS A 260 -22.15 -22.82 6.59
C HIS A 260 -20.67 -22.50 6.79
N SER A 261 -20.00 -21.94 5.79
CA SER A 261 -18.63 -21.42 5.96
C SER A 261 -18.60 -20.29 7.00
N TYR A 262 -19.52 -19.33 6.91
CA TYR A 262 -19.67 -18.28 7.91
C TYR A 262 -19.94 -18.84 9.31
N GLU A 263 -20.78 -19.88 9.42
CA GLU A 263 -21.04 -20.57 10.69
C GLU A 263 -19.78 -21.21 11.28
N ALA A 264 -18.97 -21.90 10.46
CA ALA A 264 -17.70 -22.48 10.92
C ALA A 264 -16.74 -21.42 11.47
N TYR A 265 -16.57 -20.30 10.77
CA TYR A 265 -15.70 -19.21 11.24
C TYR A 265 -16.28 -18.47 12.45
N SER A 266 -17.58 -18.20 12.48
CA SER A 266 -18.24 -17.55 13.63
C SER A 266 -18.21 -18.45 14.87
N TYR A 267 -18.29 -19.77 14.72
CA TYR A 267 -18.10 -20.72 15.81
C TYR A 267 -16.72 -20.58 16.45
N ILE A 268 -15.64 -20.49 15.65
CA ILE A 268 -14.29 -20.25 16.18
C ILE A 268 -14.25 -18.94 16.97
N LEU A 269 -14.83 -17.86 16.42
CA LEU A 269 -14.90 -16.55 17.08
C LEU A 269 -15.85 -16.51 18.29
N GLY A 270 -16.75 -17.47 18.44
CA GLY A 270 -17.61 -17.60 19.62
C GLY A 270 -16.97 -18.42 20.74
N ASN A 271 -16.19 -19.45 20.40
CA ASN A 271 -15.85 -20.54 21.31
C ASN A 271 -14.35 -20.70 21.58
N CYS A 272 -13.47 -20.18 20.72
CA CYS A 272 -12.02 -20.27 20.91
C CYS A 272 -11.48 -18.96 21.52
N ASP A 273 -10.58 -19.06 22.50
CA ASP A 273 -10.08 -17.92 23.27
C ASP A 273 -8.74 -17.35 22.81
N GLY A 274 -7.95 -18.10 22.04
CA GLY A 274 -6.63 -17.67 21.57
C GLY A 274 -6.70 -16.42 20.69
N GLU A 275 -6.10 -15.31 21.11
CA GLU A 275 -6.18 -14.02 20.39
C GLU A 275 -5.59 -14.12 18.98
N ALA A 276 -4.46 -14.80 18.83
CA ALA A 276 -3.79 -14.98 17.53
C ALA A 276 -4.63 -15.85 16.59
N GLU A 277 -5.19 -16.94 17.11
CA GLU A 277 -6.07 -17.87 16.43
C GLU A 277 -7.36 -17.17 15.96
N ARG A 278 -7.97 -16.36 16.82
CA ARG A 278 -9.17 -15.58 16.49
C ARG A 278 -8.88 -14.53 15.41
N LEU A 279 -7.76 -13.82 15.50
CA LEU A 279 -7.33 -12.88 14.45
C LEU A 279 -7.10 -13.61 13.12
N ALA A 280 -6.35 -14.71 13.14
CA ALA A 280 -6.08 -15.53 11.95
C ALA A 280 -7.37 -16.09 11.33
N THR A 281 -8.39 -16.37 12.15
CA THR A 281 -9.71 -16.79 11.69
C THR A 281 -10.36 -15.72 10.81
N VAL A 282 -10.40 -14.47 11.26
CA VAL A 282 -10.96 -13.36 10.46
C VAL A 282 -10.14 -13.13 9.19
N GLN A 283 -8.81 -13.21 9.28
CA GLN A 283 -7.93 -13.07 8.11
C GLN A 283 -8.19 -14.17 7.06
N LYS A 284 -8.23 -15.44 7.48
CA LYS A 284 -8.52 -16.58 6.60
C LYS A 284 -9.91 -16.48 5.99
N ALA A 285 -10.91 -16.13 6.79
CA ALA A 285 -12.27 -15.92 6.31
C ALA A 285 -12.32 -14.80 5.26
N SER A 286 -11.62 -13.69 5.47
CA SER A 286 -11.58 -12.56 4.51
C SER A 286 -10.95 -12.88 3.17
N ALA A 287 -10.12 -13.93 3.09
CA ALA A 287 -9.49 -14.37 1.85
C ALA A 287 -10.43 -15.22 0.97
N VAL A 288 -11.48 -15.81 1.55
CA VAL A 288 -12.35 -16.75 0.84
C VAL A 288 -13.81 -16.29 0.78
N LEU A 289 -14.33 -15.66 1.84
CA LEU A 289 -15.71 -15.19 1.88
C LEU A 289 -15.92 -13.90 1.09
N PRO A 290 -17.14 -13.66 0.57
CA PRO A 290 -17.55 -12.35 0.10
C PRO A 290 -17.36 -11.26 1.18
N PRO A 291 -17.12 -9.99 0.79
CA PRO A 291 -16.84 -8.89 1.72
C PRO A 291 -17.83 -8.76 2.87
N GLN A 292 -19.12 -8.99 2.62
CA GLN A 292 -20.18 -8.90 3.62
C GLN A 292 -19.99 -9.92 4.75
N GLY A 293 -19.52 -11.13 4.43
CA GLY A 293 -19.22 -12.18 5.41
C GLY A 293 -18.02 -11.83 6.27
N ALA A 294 -16.96 -11.36 5.65
CA ALA A 294 -15.74 -10.94 6.35
C ALA A 294 -16.02 -9.76 7.31
N GLU A 295 -16.81 -8.77 6.87
CA GLU A 295 -17.24 -7.64 7.70
C GLU A 295 -18.12 -8.09 8.88
N ALA A 296 -19.08 -9.01 8.64
CA ALA A 296 -19.93 -9.55 9.69
C ALA A 296 -19.14 -10.36 10.73
N LEU A 297 -18.12 -11.13 10.31
CA LEU A 297 -17.20 -11.85 11.21
C LEU A 297 -16.30 -10.89 11.99
N ALA A 298 -15.75 -9.86 11.35
CA ALA A 298 -14.96 -8.84 12.04
C ALA A 298 -15.78 -8.11 13.12
N ALA A 299 -17.10 -7.99 12.93
CA ALA A 299 -18.01 -7.41 13.92
C ALA A 299 -18.24 -8.29 15.16
N LEU A 300 -17.85 -9.57 15.13
CA LEU A 300 -17.87 -10.48 16.30
C LEU A 300 -16.66 -10.29 17.24
N GLY A 301 -15.74 -9.38 16.90
CA GLY A 301 -14.57 -9.08 17.73
C GLY A 301 -14.95 -8.59 19.12
N ARG A 302 -14.19 -9.07 20.13
CA ARG A 302 -14.35 -8.65 21.52
C ARG A 302 -14.00 -7.17 21.69
N ARG A 303 -14.54 -6.54 22.74
CA ARG A 303 -14.09 -5.21 23.18
C ARG A 303 -12.97 -5.37 24.20
N MET A 304 -11.82 -4.78 23.91
CA MET A 304 -10.69 -4.71 24.82
C MET A 304 -10.94 -3.68 25.93
N PRO A 305 -10.25 -3.79 27.08
CA PRO A 305 -10.40 -2.84 28.20
C PRO A 305 -10.13 -1.37 27.84
N ASP A 306 -9.32 -1.14 26.80
CA ASP A 306 -9.02 0.19 26.26
C ASP A 306 -10.11 0.73 25.29
N GLY A 307 -11.20 -0.02 25.10
CA GLY A 307 -12.32 0.32 24.23
C GLY A 307 -12.13 -0.05 22.75
N ARG A 308 -10.97 -0.57 22.35
CA ARG A 308 -10.74 -1.04 20.97
C ARG A 308 -11.47 -2.37 20.71
N GLY A 309 -11.94 -2.55 19.48
CA GLY A 309 -12.42 -3.84 19.00
C GLY A 309 -11.24 -4.74 18.64
N GLU A 310 -11.34 -6.02 18.97
CA GLU A 310 -10.33 -7.07 18.73
C GLU A 310 -9.84 -7.10 17.27
N PHE A 311 -10.74 -6.84 16.31
CA PHE A 311 -10.45 -6.86 14.88
C PHE A 311 -10.55 -5.48 14.21
N ASP A 312 -10.49 -4.40 14.98
CA ASP A 312 -10.60 -3.04 14.44
C ASP A 312 -9.49 -2.73 13.41
N THR A 313 -8.31 -3.35 13.54
CA THR A 313 -7.23 -3.24 12.55
C THR A 313 -7.66 -3.84 11.21
N LEU A 314 -8.19 -5.07 11.19
CA LEU A 314 -8.60 -5.77 9.98
C LEU A 314 -9.78 -5.11 9.27
N ARG A 315 -10.70 -4.52 10.04
CA ARG A 315 -11.90 -3.85 9.49
C ARG A 315 -11.56 -2.80 8.43
N PHE A 316 -10.39 -2.17 8.54
CA PHE A 316 -9.97 -1.12 7.62
C PHE A 316 -8.95 -1.55 6.58
N ASP A 317 -8.51 -2.81 6.53
CA ASP A 317 -7.45 -3.22 5.58
C ASP A 317 -7.87 -3.06 4.13
N ASN A 318 -9.11 -3.42 3.81
CA ASN A 318 -9.65 -3.21 2.47
C ASN A 318 -9.70 -1.69 2.14
N LEU A 319 -10.16 -0.88 3.09
CA LEU A 319 -10.23 0.57 2.94
C LEU A 319 -8.83 1.18 2.76
N ARG A 320 -7.83 0.73 3.53
CA ARG A 320 -6.44 1.17 3.38
C ARG A 320 -5.93 0.90 1.98
N GLY A 321 -6.18 -0.31 1.47
CA GLY A 321 -5.82 -0.69 0.10
C GLY A 321 -6.52 0.17 -0.95
N GLN A 322 -7.81 0.47 -0.79
CA GLN A 322 -8.53 1.38 -1.68
C GLN A 322 -7.95 2.80 -1.65
N MET A 323 -7.73 3.36 -0.46
CA MET A 323 -7.13 4.68 -0.27
C MET A 323 -5.73 4.76 -0.89
N GLY A 324 -4.91 3.73 -0.73
CA GLY A 324 -3.58 3.64 -1.33
C GLY A 324 -3.62 3.70 -2.86
N ARG A 325 -4.53 2.94 -3.50
CA ARG A 325 -4.71 2.99 -4.97
C ARG A 325 -5.21 4.34 -5.48
N VAL A 326 -6.04 5.03 -4.69
CA VAL A 326 -6.45 6.41 -5.02
C VAL A 326 -5.26 7.35 -4.89
N ALA A 327 -4.48 7.25 -3.81
CA ALA A 327 -3.30 8.06 -3.58
C ALA A 327 -2.24 7.90 -4.70
N SER A 328 -2.03 6.66 -5.17
CA SER A 328 -1.10 6.36 -6.28
C SER A 328 -1.69 6.61 -7.68
N ARG A 329 -2.94 7.05 -7.78
CA ARG A 329 -3.69 7.28 -9.03
C ARG A 329 -3.91 6.00 -9.87
N GLU A 330 -3.79 4.83 -9.26
CA GLU A 330 -4.18 3.55 -9.86
C GLU A 330 -5.69 3.39 -9.96
N SER A 331 -6.45 4.08 -9.10
CA SER A 331 -7.91 4.07 -9.12
C SER A 331 -8.50 5.47 -8.97
N ALA A 332 -9.52 5.75 -9.78
CA ALA A 332 -10.38 6.93 -9.61
C ALA A 332 -11.61 6.65 -8.72
N SER A 333 -11.80 5.39 -8.29
CA SER A 333 -12.93 5.02 -7.43
C SER A 333 -12.65 5.44 -6.00
N LEU A 334 -13.35 6.47 -5.54
CA LEU A 334 -13.23 6.94 -4.16
C LEU A 334 -13.95 5.99 -3.19
N PRO A 335 -13.38 5.74 -1.99
CA PRO A 335 -14.06 4.98 -0.95
C PRO A 335 -15.32 5.69 -0.43
N ASP A 336 -16.22 4.92 0.18
CA ASP A 336 -17.42 5.47 0.82
C ASP A 336 -17.06 6.50 1.92
N PRO A 337 -17.60 7.73 1.87
CA PRO A 337 -17.38 8.76 2.88
C PRO A 337 -17.72 8.32 4.32
N ALA A 338 -18.73 7.48 4.51
CA ALA A 338 -19.10 6.96 5.84
C ALA A 338 -18.00 6.04 6.39
N ASN A 339 -17.40 5.21 5.53
CA ASN A 339 -16.28 4.34 5.90
C ASN A 339 -15.02 5.13 6.21
N LEU A 340 -14.73 6.16 5.41
CA LEU A 340 -13.62 7.08 5.67
C LEU A 340 -13.81 7.84 6.98
N LYS A 341 -15.03 8.31 7.29
CA LYS A 341 -15.34 8.94 8.58
C LYS A 341 -15.12 7.97 9.74
N ALA A 342 -15.65 6.75 9.64
CA ALA A 342 -15.46 5.73 10.66
C ALA A 342 -13.97 5.39 10.86
N PHE A 343 -13.18 5.45 9.79
CA PHE A 343 -11.73 5.24 9.84
C PHE A 343 -11.01 6.40 10.53
N ALA A 344 -11.35 7.64 10.20
CA ALA A 344 -10.83 8.81 10.90
C ALA A 344 -11.14 8.76 12.41
N ASP A 345 -12.39 8.42 12.78
CA ASP A 345 -12.80 8.26 14.18
C ASP A 345 -12.03 7.13 14.89
N TYR A 346 -11.68 6.04 14.16
CA TYR A 346 -10.81 4.98 14.67
C TYR A 346 -9.37 5.46 14.89
N ILE A 347 -8.79 6.21 13.95
CA ILE A 347 -7.43 6.76 14.07
C ILE A 347 -7.33 7.66 15.30
N GLY A 348 -8.36 8.48 15.58
CA GLY A 348 -8.41 9.30 16.79
C GLY A 348 -8.25 8.50 18.08
N LYS A 349 -8.79 7.28 18.13
CA LYS A 349 -8.70 6.36 19.28
C LYS A 349 -7.42 5.54 19.29
N SER A 350 -7.06 4.97 18.13
CA SER A 350 -5.90 4.08 18.00
C SER A 350 -4.57 4.82 17.97
N ARG A 351 -4.60 6.13 17.70
CA ARG A 351 -3.42 6.99 17.54
C ARG A 351 -2.42 6.47 16.50
N SER A 352 -2.94 5.85 15.43
CA SER A 352 -2.14 5.26 14.35
C SER A 352 -1.55 6.34 13.44
N ALA A 353 -0.24 6.60 13.57
CA ALA A 353 0.47 7.57 12.75
C ALA A 353 0.52 7.19 11.26
N SER A 354 0.72 5.90 10.96
CA SER A 354 0.72 5.39 9.59
C SER A 354 -0.62 5.55 8.89
N ASP A 355 -1.73 5.34 9.62
CA ASP A 355 -3.08 5.53 9.06
C ASP A 355 -3.40 7.02 8.88
N ALA A 356 -2.94 7.89 9.78
CA ALA A 356 -3.04 9.34 9.60
C ALA A 356 -2.23 9.80 8.36
N ALA A 357 -1.03 9.27 8.16
CA ALA A 357 -0.22 9.54 6.98
C ALA A 357 -0.88 9.05 5.69
N LEU A 358 -1.58 7.89 5.73
CA LEU A 358 -2.35 7.39 4.60
C LEU A 358 -3.47 8.35 4.19
N PHE A 359 -4.19 8.97 5.15
CA PHE A 359 -5.12 10.06 4.83
C PHE A 359 -4.41 11.26 4.19
N GLY A 360 -3.21 11.61 4.68
CA GLY A 360 -2.36 12.63 4.07
C GLY A 360 -2.11 12.35 2.59
N TRP A 361 -1.64 11.15 2.26
CA TRP A 361 -1.37 10.73 0.88
C TRP A 361 -2.64 10.60 0.03
N TYR A 362 -3.73 10.11 0.61
CA TYR A 362 -5.04 10.03 -0.05
C TYR A 362 -5.53 11.40 -0.52
N PHE A 363 -5.47 12.41 0.36
CA PHE A 363 -5.84 13.78 0.00
C PHE A 363 -4.83 14.46 -0.91
N PHE A 364 -3.53 14.18 -0.73
CA PHE A 364 -2.48 14.67 -1.60
C PHE A 364 -2.68 14.20 -3.06
N GLY A 365 -2.97 12.92 -3.26
CA GLY A 365 -3.22 12.35 -4.60
C GLY A 365 -4.39 13.00 -5.34
N GLN A 366 -5.39 13.49 -4.59
CA GLN A 366 -6.57 14.20 -5.08
C GLN A 366 -6.38 15.71 -5.27
N GLY A 367 -5.21 16.25 -4.91
CA GLY A 367 -4.95 17.68 -4.98
C GLY A 367 -5.57 18.51 -3.84
N GLN A 368 -5.99 17.85 -2.76
CA GLN A 368 -6.53 18.50 -1.57
C GLN A 368 -5.40 18.84 -0.60
N TRP A 369 -4.57 19.82 -0.96
CA TRP A 369 -3.30 20.12 -0.30
C TRP A 369 -3.45 20.53 1.17
N LYS A 370 -4.50 21.29 1.50
CA LYS A 370 -4.74 21.74 2.88
C LYS A 370 -5.13 20.60 3.80
N ASP A 371 -6.02 19.73 3.34
CA ASP A 371 -6.44 18.54 4.09
C ASP A 371 -5.27 17.57 4.25
N ALA A 372 -4.51 17.34 3.18
CA ALA A 372 -3.28 16.53 3.21
C ALA A 372 -2.28 17.06 4.26
N ASN A 373 -2.01 18.37 4.26
CA ASN A 373 -1.13 19.00 5.24
C ASN A 373 -1.64 18.79 6.68
N GLY A 374 -2.94 18.95 6.92
CA GLY A 374 -3.54 18.71 8.23
C GLY A 374 -3.30 17.28 8.73
N TRP A 375 -3.51 16.29 7.87
CA TRP A 375 -3.33 14.88 8.19
C TRP A 375 -1.87 14.48 8.40
N PHE A 376 -0.96 14.97 7.56
CA PHE A 376 0.47 14.75 7.76
C PHE A 376 1.00 15.43 9.03
N LYS A 377 0.46 16.61 9.37
CA LYS A 377 0.77 17.28 10.64
C LYS A 377 0.32 16.45 11.83
N ALA A 378 -0.87 15.85 11.78
CA ALA A 378 -1.32 14.91 12.80
C ALA A 378 -0.41 13.68 12.89
N ALA A 379 -0.04 13.07 11.76
CA ALA A 379 0.89 11.93 11.76
C ALA A 379 2.24 12.28 12.42
N ALA A 380 2.80 13.45 12.10
CA ALA A 380 4.04 13.95 12.70
C ALA A 380 3.94 14.32 14.20
N GLN A 381 2.73 14.46 14.75
CA GLN A 381 2.52 14.62 16.19
C GLN A 381 2.50 13.26 16.93
N LEU A 382 2.20 12.18 16.21
CA LEU A 382 2.06 10.83 16.76
C LEU A 382 3.38 10.07 16.79
N ASP A 383 4.23 10.24 15.77
CA ASP A 383 5.57 9.65 15.73
C ASP A 383 6.61 10.58 15.07
N THR A 384 7.86 10.10 14.98
CA THR A 384 9.00 10.85 14.44
C THR A 384 9.45 10.40 13.04
N ASP A 385 8.62 9.68 12.28
CA ASP A 385 8.94 9.30 10.90
C ASP A 385 9.14 10.57 10.04
N PRO A 386 10.29 10.74 9.37
CA PRO A 386 10.53 11.87 8.48
C PRO A 386 9.49 12.00 7.36
N LYS A 387 8.87 10.89 6.91
CA LYS A 387 7.88 10.89 5.83
C LYS A 387 6.64 11.73 6.13
N HIS A 388 6.26 11.87 7.40
CA HIS A 388 5.14 12.72 7.79
C HIS A 388 5.45 14.20 7.58
N VAL A 389 6.67 14.65 7.89
CA VAL A 389 7.05 16.04 7.65
C VAL A 389 7.35 16.30 6.17
N GLU A 390 7.92 15.33 5.46
CA GLU A 390 8.07 15.38 4.00
C GLU A 390 6.70 15.62 3.31
N GLY A 391 5.67 14.87 3.71
CA GLY A 391 4.30 15.06 3.23
C GLY A 391 3.73 16.46 3.52
N GLN A 392 3.98 17.02 4.71
CA GLN A 392 3.60 18.40 5.04
C GLN A 392 4.28 19.42 4.12
N ILE A 393 5.59 19.28 3.92
CA ILE A 393 6.38 20.19 3.06
C ILE A 393 5.83 20.17 1.64
N LEU A 394 5.62 18.97 1.09
CA LEU A 394 5.05 18.81 -0.26
C LEU A 394 3.64 19.40 -0.35
N SER A 395 2.82 19.19 0.67
CA SER A 395 1.45 19.73 0.71
C SER A 395 1.45 21.25 0.75
N LEU A 396 2.28 21.87 1.61
CA LEU A 396 2.44 23.32 1.69
C LEU A 396 2.99 23.91 0.38
N ARG A 397 3.96 23.24 -0.26
CA ARG A 397 4.50 23.65 -1.56
C ARG A 397 3.40 23.71 -2.62
N ASN A 398 2.57 22.67 -2.72
CA ASN A 398 1.49 22.58 -3.71
C ASN A 398 0.31 23.52 -3.39
N ASP A 399 0.07 23.85 -2.11
CA ASP A 399 -0.90 24.88 -1.72
C ASP A 399 -0.42 26.31 -2.01
N GLY A 400 0.85 26.49 -2.41
CA GLY A 400 1.47 27.79 -2.67
C GLY A 400 1.99 28.49 -1.41
N ALA A 401 1.97 27.85 -0.25
CA ALA A 401 2.52 28.34 1.01
C ALA A 401 4.06 28.18 1.04
N LEU A 402 4.75 28.76 0.05
CA LEU A 402 6.16 28.50 -0.24
C LEU A 402 7.10 28.86 0.93
N ASP A 403 6.88 29.99 1.61
CA ASP A 403 7.73 30.39 2.74
C ASP A 403 7.63 29.42 3.92
N ALA A 404 6.40 28.98 4.23
CA ALA A 404 6.16 27.98 5.28
C ALA A 404 6.77 26.63 4.91
N ALA A 405 6.57 26.18 3.67
CA ALA A 405 7.17 24.94 3.16
C ALA A 405 8.71 24.99 3.24
N THR A 406 9.31 26.12 2.86
CA THR A 406 10.77 26.24 2.79
C THR A 406 11.38 26.28 4.18
N SER A 407 10.74 26.99 5.11
CA SER A 407 11.16 27.03 6.52
C SER A 407 11.06 25.65 7.16
N LEU A 408 9.93 24.95 6.95
CA LEU A 408 9.72 23.60 7.49
C LEU A 408 10.75 22.60 6.93
N ALA A 409 11.05 22.68 5.63
CA ALA A 409 12.08 21.86 4.99
C ALA A 409 13.47 22.16 5.53
N TYR A 410 13.82 23.44 5.73
CA TYR A 410 15.09 23.83 6.33
C TYR A 410 15.26 23.27 7.75
N ASP A 411 14.23 23.40 8.60
CA ASP A 411 14.26 22.98 10.00
C ASP A 411 14.35 21.46 10.15
N ASN A 412 13.88 20.70 9.14
CA ASN A 412 13.83 19.23 9.17
C ASN A 412 14.82 18.56 8.20
N ARG A 413 15.69 19.33 7.52
CA ARG A 413 16.62 18.82 6.49
C ARG A 413 17.55 17.70 6.97
N ASP A 414 17.90 17.69 8.24
CA ASP A 414 18.83 16.71 8.81
C ASP A 414 18.12 15.39 9.17
N ARG A 415 16.78 15.32 9.02
CA ARG A 415 15.98 14.11 9.30
C ARG A 415 15.95 13.13 8.14
N SER A 416 16.05 13.59 6.89
CA SER A 416 16.23 12.73 5.73
C SER A 416 16.87 13.46 4.54
N PRO A 417 17.64 12.76 3.70
CA PRO A 417 18.19 13.32 2.47
C PRO A 417 17.13 13.92 1.54
N GLU A 418 15.93 13.33 1.50
CA GLU A 418 14.80 13.78 0.67
C GLU A 418 14.31 15.16 1.12
N ILE A 419 14.23 15.43 2.42
CA ILE A 419 13.83 16.75 2.93
C ILE A 419 14.89 17.81 2.58
N ALA A 420 16.18 17.48 2.74
CA ALA A 420 17.25 18.38 2.34
C ALA A 420 17.21 18.69 0.84
N LYS A 421 16.92 17.69 0.02
CA LYS A 421 16.71 17.84 -1.43
C LYS A 421 15.55 18.78 -1.72
N ILE A 422 14.37 18.57 -1.13
CA ILE A 422 13.19 19.44 -1.33
C ILE A 422 13.50 20.90 -0.95
N PHE A 423 14.19 21.13 0.18
CA PHE A 423 14.64 22.47 0.56
C PHE A 423 15.52 23.09 -0.54
N VAL A 424 16.50 22.33 -1.04
CA VAL A 424 17.40 22.81 -2.09
C VAL A 424 16.62 23.15 -3.37
N GLU A 425 15.71 22.29 -3.81
CA GLU A 425 14.91 22.54 -5.00
C GLU A 425 14.08 23.82 -4.90
N MET A 426 13.41 24.02 -3.76
CA MET A 426 12.52 25.15 -3.57
C MET A 426 13.27 26.48 -3.55
N VAL A 427 14.43 26.53 -2.88
CA VAL A 427 15.25 27.75 -2.89
C VAL A 427 15.89 27.95 -4.26
N SER A 428 16.33 26.90 -4.95
CA SER A 428 16.82 26.95 -6.33
C SER A 428 15.77 27.51 -7.31
N GLU A 429 14.52 27.07 -7.20
CA GLU A 429 13.40 27.58 -7.99
C GLU A 429 13.15 29.07 -7.71
N ARG A 430 13.15 29.46 -6.43
CA ARG A 430 12.99 30.86 -6.00
C ARG A 430 14.12 31.77 -6.48
N LEU A 431 15.36 31.28 -6.52
CA LEU A 431 16.52 32.06 -7.01
C LEU A 431 16.50 32.29 -8.52
N THR A 432 15.88 31.40 -9.28
CA THR A 432 15.92 31.42 -10.74
C THR A 432 14.64 31.98 -11.37
N SER A 433 13.56 32.08 -10.59
CA SER A 433 12.28 32.65 -10.98
C SER A 433 12.33 34.17 -11.11
N ASP A 434 11.72 34.72 -12.17
CA ASP A 434 11.45 36.16 -12.30
C ASP A 434 10.17 36.61 -11.57
N LYS A 435 9.33 35.66 -11.14
CA LYS A 435 8.03 35.93 -10.55
C LYS A 435 8.05 35.90 -9.02
N LEU A 436 8.92 35.07 -8.45
CA LEU A 436 9.02 34.90 -7.01
C LEU A 436 9.96 35.96 -6.42
N THR A 437 9.63 36.44 -5.23
CA THR A 437 10.54 37.31 -4.47
C THR A 437 11.84 36.55 -4.21
N PRO A 438 13.03 37.09 -4.55
CA PRO A 438 14.30 36.43 -4.25
C PRO A 438 14.45 36.12 -2.75
N PRO A 439 15.24 35.10 -2.37
CA PRO A 439 15.55 34.86 -0.96
C PRO A 439 16.37 36.02 -0.38
N ASP A 440 16.20 36.28 0.91
CA ASP A 440 17.02 37.25 1.64
C ASP A 440 18.44 36.73 1.89
N ALA A 441 19.31 37.58 2.45
CA ALA A 441 20.70 37.26 2.70
C ALA A 441 20.88 36.08 3.68
N ASP A 442 20.03 36.00 4.70
CA ASP A 442 20.07 34.94 5.69
C ASP A 442 19.70 33.59 5.08
N MET A 443 18.63 33.55 4.28
CA MET A 443 18.22 32.36 3.54
C MET A 443 19.27 31.94 2.51
N LEU A 444 19.91 32.89 1.82
CA LEU A 444 21.02 32.60 0.90
C LEU A 444 22.23 31.97 1.60
N ALA A 445 22.57 32.44 2.80
CA ALA A 445 23.65 31.86 3.60
C ALA A 445 23.30 30.43 4.05
N ARG A 446 22.07 30.23 4.55
CA ARG A 446 21.54 28.92 4.92
C ARG A 446 21.53 27.96 3.73
N PHE A 447 21.03 28.40 2.59
CA PHE A 447 21.00 27.63 1.36
C PHE A 447 22.40 27.20 0.92
N SER A 448 23.35 28.13 0.88
CA SER A 448 24.75 27.83 0.55
C SER A 448 25.34 26.75 1.47
N ALA A 449 25.09 26.83 2.77
CA ALA A 449 25.56 25.83 3.74
C ALA A 449 24.94 24.44 3.50
N VAL A 450 23.64 24.37 3.22
CA VAL A 450 22.95 23.09 2.93
C VAL A 450 23.43 22.50 1.61
N VAL A 451 23.65 23.33 0.59
CA VAL A 451 24.19 22.90 -0.72
C VAL A 451 25.56 22.27 -0.57
N GLU A 452 26.45 22.84 0.24
CA GLU A 452 27.76 22.26 0.55
C GLU A 452 27.65 20.95 1.31
N ALA A 453 26.83 20.93 2.38
CA ALA A 453 26.68 19.75 3.24
C ALA A 453 26.08 18.57 2.48
N SER A 454 25.09 18.81 1.62
CA SER A 454 24.44 17.80 0.78
C SER A 454 25.18 17.52 -0.53
N ARG A 455 26.22 18.29 -0.86
CA ARG A 455 26.91 18.28 -2.15
C ARG A 455 25.94 18.33 -3.33
N SER A 456 24.93 19.19 -3.25
CA SER A 456 23.90 19.28 -4.28
C SER A 456 24.40 20.00 -5.53
N ALA A 457 24.54 19.25 -6.64
CA ALA A 457 24.91 19.83 -7.92
C ALA A 457 23.89 20.87 -8.42
N LEU A 458 22.58 20.61 -8.24
CA LEU A 458 21.51 21.55 -8.55
C LEU A 458 21.65 22.85 -7.75
N GLY A 459 21.82 22.75 -6.43
CA GLY A 459 21.96 23.92 -5.57
C GLY A 459 23.18 24.76 -5.93
N ALA A 460 24.31 24.11 -6.22
CA ALA A 460 25.52 24.78 -6.68
C ALA A 460 25.32 25.48 -8.04
N GLN A 461 24.60 24.87 -8.98
CA GLN A 461 24.26 25.53 -10.25
C GLN A 461 23.41 26.79 -10.02
N SER A 462 22.39 26.70 -9.16
CA SER A 462 21.53 27.84 -8.85
C SER A 462 22.31 28.99 -8.21
N LEU A 463 23.23 28.69 -7.28
CA LEU A 463 24.15 29.69 -6.73
C LEU A 463 25.08 30.27 -7.79
N GLY A 464 25.60 29.44 -8.69
CA GLY A 464 26.44 29.87 -9.81
C GLY A 464 25.72 30.87 -10.72
N TRP A 465 24.50 30.57 -11.14
CA TRP A 465 23.66 31.47 -11.95
C TRP A 465 23.28 32.74 -11.20
N TYR A 466 22.92 32.63 -9.92
CA TYR A 466 22.58 33.77 -9.07
C TYR A 466 23.76 34.75 -8.93
N LYS A 467 24.98 34.24 -8.71
CA LYS A 467 26.21 35.05 -8.66
C LYS A 467 26.55 35.66 -10.01
N LEU A 468 26.37 34.91 -11.10
CA LEU A 468 26.59 35.41 -12.45
C LEU A 468 25.64 36.56 -12.81
N GLY A 469 24.39 36.50 -12.32
CA GLY A 469 23.41 37.58 -12.43
C GLY A 469 23.83 38.88 -11.72
N GLN A 470 24.61 38.76 -10.65
CA GLN A 470 25.20 39.89 -9.91
C GLN A 470 26.54 40.37 -10.47
N ALA A 471 26.97 39.83 -11.63
CA ALA A 471 28.30 40.04 -12.20
C ALA A 471 29.48 39.53 -11.33
N ASP A 472 29.21 38.73 -10.30
CA ASP A 472 30.23 38.01 -9.51
C ASP A 472 30.69 36.76 -10.27
N THR A 473 31.53 36.98 -11.29
CA THR A 473 31.99 35.91 -12.19
C THR A 473 32.91 34.89 -11.52
N ASP A 474 33.71 35.31 -10.54
CA ASP A 474 34.60 34.40 -9.81
C ASP A 474 33.81 33.51 -8.84
N GLY A 475 32.85 34.07 -8.11
CA GLY A 475 31.91 33.30 -7.30
C GLY A 475 31.09 32.33 -8.13
N ALA A 476 30.59 32.77 -9.30
CA ALA A 476 29.89 31.89 -10.23
C ALA A 476 30.78 30.73 -10.71
N ARG A 477 32.02 31.02 -11.09
CA ARG A 477 32.99 29.99 -11.52
C ARG A 477 33.22 28.95 -10.43
N SER A 478 33.38 29.38 -9.18
CA SER A 478 33.59 28.49 -8.04
C SER A 478 32.42 27.53 -7.84
N TRP A 479 31.19 28.03 -7.88
CA TRP A 479 30.00 27.21 -7.71
C TRP A 479 29.76 26.23 -8.86
N PHE A 480 29.98 26.62 -10.12
CA PHE A 480 29.87 25.67 -11.23
C PHE A 480 30.93 24.56 -11.17
N ARG A 481 32.17 24.87 -10.75
CA ARG A 481 33.17 23.82 -10.52
C ARG A 481 32.74 22.84 -9.43
N LYS A 482 32.23 23.34 -8.29
CA LYS A 482 31.69 22.48 -7.22
C LYS A 482 30.54 21.60 -7.72
N SER A 483 29.63 22.16 -8.50
CA SER A 483 28.55 21.39 -9.12
C SER A 483 29.08 20.23 -9.95
N ILE A 484 30.04 20.49 -10.84
CA ILE A 484 30.64 19.46 -11.71
C ILE A 484 31.44 18.42 -10.92
N ASP A 485 32.15 18.84 -9.87
CA ASP A 485 32.91 17.96 -8.98
C ASP A 485 32.00 16.99 -8.22
N TRP A 486 30.83 17.46 -7.78
CA TRP A 486 29.86 16.62 -7.08
C TRP A 486 29.06 15.75 -8.05
N GLU A 487 28.57 16.32 -9.15
CA GLU A 487 27.91 15.59 -10.23
C GLU A 487 28.08 16.35 -11.55
N ALA A 488 28.82 15.74 -12.49
CA ALA A 488 28.99 16.31 -13.82
C ALA A 488 27.68 16.23 -14.63
N THR A 489 26.93 17.33 -14.68
CA THR A 489 25.75 17.52 -15.54
C THR A 489 26.04 18.49 -16.68
N SER A 490 25.24 18.42 -17.76
CA SER A 490 25.37 19.34 -18.89
C SER A 490 25.19 20.80 -18.45
N GLU A 491 24.25 21.06 -17.55
CA GLU A 491 23.92 22.38 -17.01
C GLU A 491 25.06 22.98 -16.17
N GLY A 492 25.71 22.18 -15.33
CA GLY A 492 26.87 22.62 -14.55
C GLY A 492 28.06 23.00 -15.45
N VAL A 493 28.34 22.14 -16.44
CA VAL A 493 29.41 22.38 -17.43
C VAL A 493 29.09 23.60 -18.31
N MET A 494 27.84 23.73 -18.77
CA MET A 494 27.35 24.88 -19.53
C MET A 494 27.53 26.18 -18.75
N GLY A 495 27.19 26.18 -17.46
CA GLY A 495 27.42 27.33 -16.58
C GLY A 495 28.89 27.75 -16.53
N LEU A 496 29.80 26.79 -16.36
CA LEU A 496 31.24 27.05 -16.34
C LEU A 496 31.74 27.59 -17.70
N ALA A 497 31.27 27.02 -18.81
CA ALA A 497 31.60 27.49 -20.15
C ALA A 497 31.09 28.92 -20.42
N VAL A 498 29.86 29.25 -19.96
CA VAL A 498 29.29 30.60 -20.06
C VAL A 498 30.10 31.61 -19.24
N VAL A 499 30.59 31.23 -18.05
CA VAL A 499 31.49 32.09 -17.26
C VAL A 499 32.77 32.36 -18.05
N ALA A 500 33.43 31.33 -18.59
CA ALA A 500 34.65 31.48 -19.40
C ALA A 500 34.43 32.38 -20.62
N ALA A 501 33.31 32.18 -21.34
CA ALA A 501 32.95 33.00 -22.49
C ALA A 501 32.71 34.48 -22.12
N ARG A 502 32.04 34.75 -20.99
CA ARG A 502 31.79 36.12 -20.49
C ARG A 502 33.06 36.82 -20.02
N THR A 503 33.99 36.08 -19.41
CA THR A 503 35.29 36.62 -18.98
C THR A 503 36.33 36.66 -20.09
N LYS A 504 35.95 36.27 -21.32
CA LYS A 504 36.85 36.16 -22.50
C LYS A 504 38.05 35.24 -22.25
N ASP A 505 37.90 34.27 -21.38
CA ASP A 505 38.93 33.29 -21.04
C ASP A 505 38.85 32.12 -22.04
N LYS A 506 39.53 32.29 -23.19
CA LYS A 506 39.56 31.29 -24.26
C LYS A 506 40.16 29.98 -23.78
N ALA A 507 41.25 30.03 -23.00
CA ALA A 507 41.91 28.83 -22.48
C ALA A 507 40.99 28.02 -21.56
N ALA A 508 40.23 28.69 -20.67
CA ALA A 508 39.25 27.99 -19.84
C ALA A 508 38.10 27.41 -20.66
N LEU A 509 37.63 28.09 -21.70
CA LEU A 509 36.58 27.57 -22.58
C LEU A 509 37.05 26.33 -23.35
N ASP A 510 38.26 26.37 -23.92
CA ASP A 510 38.88 25.24 -24.64
C ASP A 510 39.11 24.05 -23.70
N ALA A 511 39.52 24.31 -22.45
CA ALA A 511 39.67 23.27 -21.44
C ALA A 511 38.34 22.58 -21.09
N VAL A 512 37.26 23.37 -20.94
CA VAL A 512 35.91 22.83 -20.70
C VAL A 512 35.42 22.02 -21.89
N GLN A 513 35.63 22.50 -23.11
CA GLN A 513 35.30 21.75 -24.33
C GLN A 513 36.08 20.44 -24.42
N THR A 514 37.39 20.47 -24.22
CA THR A 514 38.23 19.26 -24.26
C THR A 514 37.79 18.23 -23.23
N ALA A 515 37.48 18.66 -22.01
CA ALA A 515 37.12 17.75 -20.92
C ALA A 515 35.70 17.18 -21.04
N TYR A 516 34.74 17.92 -21.60
CA TYR A 516 33.31 17.58 -21.47
C TYR A 516 32.54 17.47 -22.79
N ALA A 517 33.08 17.93 -23.92
CA ALA A 517 32.34 17.97 -25.19
C ALA A 517 32.06 16.61 -25.83
N GLU A 518 32.71 15.53 -25.39
CA GLU A 518 32.35 14.17 -25.78
C GLU A 518 31.09 13.69 -25.05
N ARG A 519 31.00 13.99 -23.75
CA ARG A 519 29.85 13.61 -22.91
C ARG A 519 28.65 14.54 -23.10
N PHE A 520 28.90 15.82 -23.36
CA PHE A 520 27.88 16.87 -23.55
C PHE A 520 28.15 17.62 -24.87
N PRO A 521 27.66 17.11 -26.02
CA PRO A 521 27.97 17.67 -27.34
C PRO A 521 27.60 19.15 -27.52
N GLU A 522 26.57 19.64 -26.81
CA GLU A 522 26.14 21.04 -26.80
C GLU A 522 27.23 22.04 -26.39
N ILE A 523 28.27 21.59 -25.69
CA ILE A 523 29.39 22.44 -25.25
C ILE A 523 30.30 22.84 -26.43
N ARG A 524 30.32 22.06 -27.53
CA ARG A 524 31.13 22.34 -28.74
C ARG A 524 30.73 23.62 -29.45
N GLU A 525 29.44 23.95 -29.40
CA GLU A 525 28.85 25.06 -30.14
C GLU A 525 29.12 26.42 -29.47
N LEU A 526 29.64 26.44 -28.24
CA LEU A 526 29.94 27.66 -27.50
C LEU A 526 31.23 28.29 -28.01
N LYS A 527 31.12 29.52 -28.52
CA LYS A 527 32.27 30.34 -28.91
C LYS A 527 32.54 31.41 -27.85
N ALA A 528 33.81 31.70 -27.58
CA ALA A 528 34.19 32.88 -26.82
C ALA A 528 33.61 34.12 -27.52
N MET A 529 33.10 35.10 -26.75
CA MET A 529 32.65 36.37 -27.34
C MET A 529 33.85 37.09 -27.96
N GLU A 530 34.08 36.87 -29.25
CA GLU A 530 34.94 37.73 -30.07
C GLU A 530 34.20 39.03 -30.34
N THR A 531 34.93 40.14 -30.27
CA THR A 531 34.39 41.50 -30.38
C THR A 531 33.52 41.65 -31.62
N ALA A 532 32.20 41.66 -31.44
CA ALA A 532 31.32 42.41 -32.31
C ALA A 532 31.43 43.88 -31.89
N THR A 533 32.38 44.59 -32.50
CA THR A 533 32.31 46.04 -32.64
C THR A 533 31.11 46.31 -33.55
N ALA A 534 29.93 46.45 -32.97
CA ALA A 534 28.77 47.03 -33.63
C ALA A 534 28.17 48.10 -32.69
N PRO A 535 27.73 49.25 -33.22
CA PRO A 535 27.49 50.42 -32.40
C PRO A 535 26.33 50.17 -31.44
N ARG A 536 26.35 50.85 -30.29
CA ARG A 536 25.11 51.25 -29.61
C ARG A 536 24.38 52.21 -30.55
N GLU A 537 23.77 51.69 -31.62
CA GLU A 537 22.81 52.45 -32.38
C GLU A 537 21.57 52.54 -31.51
N LYS A 538 21.34 53.75 -30.98
CA LYS A 538 20.06 54.12 -30.39
C LYS A 538 19.02 53.85 -31.46
N VAL A 539 18.34 52.72 -31.38
CA VAL A 539 17.13 52.47 -32.17
C VAL A 539 16.13 53.51 -31.72
N LYS A 540 16.06 54.62 -32.48
CA LYS A 540 14.92 55.51 -32.46
C LYS A 540 13.71 54.64 -32.69
N VAL A 541 12.78 54.67 -31.74
CA VAL A 541 11.44 54.11 -31.87
C VAL A 541 10.84 54.67 -33.16
N ARG A 542 10.92 53.90 -34.25
CA ARG A 542 10.18 54.19 -35.46
C ARG A 542 8.76 53.74 -35.17
N GLN A 543 7.92 54.70 -34.81
CA GLN A 543 6.46 54.58 -34.84
C GLN A 543 6.08 54.01 -36.21
N VAL A 544 5.80 52.70 -36.26
CA VAL A 544 5.12 52.08 -37.39
C VAL A 544 3.63 52.15 -37.07
N GLY A 545 2.94 52.87 -37.95
CA GLY A 545 1.55 53.24 -37.79
C GLY A 545 0.62 52.07 -37.53
N LYS A 546 -0.31 52.34 -36.63
CA LYS A 546 -1.66 51.81 -36.52
C LYS A 546 -2.20 51.30 -37.87
N ARG A 547 -2.17 49.99 -38.08
CA ARG A 547 -3.20 49.28 -38.88
C ARG A 547 -3.88 48.30 -37.94
N SER A 548 -5.14 48.62 -37.65
CA SER A 548 -6.08 47.75 -36.97
C SER A 548 -6.31 46.49 -37.80
N GLY A 549 -6.14 45.35 -37.17
CA GLY A 549 -6.62 44.04 -37.62
C GLY A 549 -6.79 43.17 -36.39
N GLY A 550 -7.74 43.56 -35.52
CA GLY A 550 -8.01 42.89 -34.26
C GLY A 550 -8.62 41.51 -34.48
N GLY A 551 -7.84 40.50 -34.13
CA GLY A 551 -8.31 39.20 -33.67
C GLY A 551 -7.36 38.76 -32.58
N ARG A 552 -7.76 38.85 -31.30
CA ARG A 552 -7.07 38.09 -30.26
C ARG A 552 -7.05 36.65 -30.75
N ASP A 553 -5.87 36.06 -30.80
CA ASP A 553 -5.66 34.72 -31.30
C ASP A 553 -6.42 33.73 -30.40
N LYS A 554 -7.69 33.47 -30.73
CA LYS A 554 -8.63 32.72 -29.88
C LYS A 554 -8.12 31.32 -29.62
N LEU A 555 -7.41 30.74 -30.60
CA LEU A 555 -6.80 29.43 -30.50
C LEU A 555 -5.66 29.44 -29.46
N LEU A 556 -4.79 30.45 -29.47
CA LEU A 556 -3.72 30.54 -28.46
C LEU A 556 -4.27 30.78 -27.04
N ALA A 557 -5.31 31.61 -26.90
CA ALA A 557 -5.98 31.82 -25.61
C ALA A 557 -6.68 30.54 -25.11
N GLN A 558 -7.30 29.78 -26.02
CA GLN A 558 -7.93 28.50 -25.71
C GLN A 558 -6.88 27.45 -25.31
N ALA A 559 -5.76 27.36 -26.03
CA ALA A 559 -4.66 26.47 -25.70
C ALA A 559 -4.06 26.78 -24.33
N GLN A 560 -3.89 28.06 -23.98
CA GLN A 560 -3.45 28.47 -22.65
C GLN A 560 -4.45 28.04 -21.57
N SER A 561 -5.75 28.28 -21.79
CA SER A 561 -6.81 27.85 -20.87
C SER A 561 -6.84 26.33 -20.66
N GLN A 562 -6.62 25.54 -21.72
CA GLN A 562 -6.56 24.08 -21.64
C GLN A 562 -5.31 23.61 -20.91
N PHE A 563 -4.17 24.25 -21.16
CA PHE A 563 -2.92 23.98 -20.47
C PHE A 563 -3.04 24.26 -18.96
N ASP A 564 -3.62 25.41 -18.58
CA ASP A 564 -3.83 25.79 -17.19
C ASP A 564 -4.85 24.88 -16.47
N ALA A 565 -5.81 24.32 -17.22
CA ALA A 565 -6.76 23.32 -16.72
C ALA A 565 -6.18 21.88 -16.63
N GLY A 566 -4.92 21.68 -17.06
CA GLY A 566 -4.27 20.36 -17.06
C GLY A 566 -4.71 19.43 -18.21
N ASP A 567 -5.53 19.90 -19.14
CA ASP A 567 -5.91 19.16 -20.35
C ASP A 567 -4.84 19.34 -21.44
N TYR A 568 -3.69 18.72 -21.21
CA TYR A 568 -2.52 18.86 -22.07
C TYR A 568 -2.73 18.26 -23.47
N THR A 569 -3.58 17.24 -23.61
CA THR A 569 -3.91 16.62 -24.90
C THR A 569 -4.69 17.61 -25.78
N SER A 570 -5.72 18.24 -25.24
CA SER A 570 -6.48 19.26 -25.97
C SER A 570 -5.65 20.52 -26.21
N ALA A 571 -4.83 20.93 -25.24
CA ALA A 571 -3.92 22.06 -25.40
C ALA A 571 -2.95 21.85 -26.57
N LEU A 572 -2.36 20.66 -26.71
CA LEU A 572 -1.46 20.33 -27.81
C LEU A 572 -2.17 20.34 -29.16
N ALA A 573 -3.38 19.75 -29.25
CA ALA A 573 -4.17 19.76 -30.47
C ALA A 573 -4.56 21.17 -30.91
N THR A 574 -4.91 22.04 -29.95
CA THR A 574 -5.23 23.45 -30.22
C THR A 574 -3.99 24.22 -30.67
N LEU A 575 -2.81 23.93 -30.12
CA LEU A 575 -1.53 24.52 -30.56
C LEU A 575 -1.12 24.07 -31.96
N ASP A 576 -1.33 22.80 -32.32
CA ASP A 576 -1.11 22.32 -33.68
C ASP A 576 -2.08 22.98 -34.67
N GLN A 577 -3.34 23.19 -34.27
CA GLN A 577 -4.33 23.91 -35.08
C GLN A 577 -3.98 25.39 -35.22
N HIS A 578 -3.47 26.00 -34.15
CA HIS A 578 -2.96 27.36 -34.14
C HIS A 578 -1.83 27.52 -35.16
N GLU A 579 -0.83 26.64 -35.13
CA GLU A 579 0.32 26.67 -36.05
C GLU A 579 -0.13 26.51 -37.51
N LYS A 580 -1.09 25.62 -37.79
CA LYS A 580 -1.66 25.46 -39.15
C LYS A 580 -2.40 26.70 -39.65
N THR A 581 -3.05 27.43 -38.75
CA THR A 581 -3.94 28.55 -39.12
C THR A 581 -3.19 29.88 -39.19
N HIS A 582 -2.27 30.09 -38.24
CA HIS A 582 -1.58 31.37 -38.03
C HIS A 582 -0.08 31.31 -38.33
N GLY A 583 0.45 30.13 -38.66
CA GLY A 583 1.87 29.91 -38.85
C GLY A 583 2.64 29.86 -37.52
N HIS A 584 3.97 29.86 -37.64
CA HIS A 584 4.86 29.80 -36.49
C HIS A 584 4.67 31.00 -35.55
N ASN A 585 4.43 30.73 -34.27
CA ASN A 585 4.40 31.73 -33.20
C ASN A 585 5.25 31.25 -32.03
N ARG A 586 6.25 32.05 -31.67
CA ARG A 586 7.21 31.71 -30.61
C ARG A 586 6.56 31.43 -29.25
N GLY A 587 5.52 32.17 -28.87
CA GLY A 587 4.80 31.93 -27.62
C GLY A 587 4.02 30.62 -27.64
N ALA A 588 3.40 30.29 -28.78
CA ALA A 588 2.70 29.03 -28.98
C ALA A 588 3.66 27.83 -28.95
N GLU A 589 4.82 27.94 -29.60
CA GLU A 589 5.85 26.89 -29.59
C GLU A 589 6.44 26.67 -28.19
N ILE A 590 6.73 27.72 -27.44
CA ILE A 590 7.20 27.57 -26.07
C ILE A 590 6.14 26.85 -25.22
N LEU A 591 4.86 27.22 -25.34
CA LEU A 591 3.76 26.54 -24.67
C LEU A 591 3.66 25.07 -25.10
N LYS A 592 3.84 24.77 -26.39
CA LYS A 592 3.90 23.41 -26.95
C LYS A 592 5.02 22.58 -26.31
N GLY A 593 6.19 23.18 -26.09
CA GLY A 593 7.30 22.57 -25.35
C GLY A 593 6.92 22.20 -23.92
N TRP A 594 6.26 23.11 -23.19
CA TRP A 594 5.77 22.86 -21.84
C TRP A 594 4.67 21.80 -21.79
N THR A 595 3.75 21.80 -22.76
CA THR A 595 2.68 20.80 -22.88
C THR A 595 3.27 19.41 -23.09
N ASN A 596 4.23 19.26 -24.00
CA ASN A 596 4.92 17.98 -24.21
C ASN A 596 5.69 17.54 -22.96
N LEU A 597 6.32 18.47 -22.23
CA LEU A 597 7.00 18.16 -20.97
C LEU A 597 6.02 17.60 -19.93
N LYS A 598 4.84 18.21 -19.76
CA LYS A 598 3.81 17.77 -18.80
C LYS A 598 3.17 16.44 -19.18
N MET A 599 3.18 16.09 -20.48
CA MET A 599 2.74 14.78 -20.99
C MET A 599 3.85 13.72 -20.98
N SER A 600 5.00 13.99 -20.35
CA SER A 600 6.19 13.12 -20.33
C SER A 600 6.80 12.82 -21.70
N ARG A 601 6.53 13.67 -22.70
CA ARG A 601 7.08 13.60 -24.07
C ARG A 601 8.37 14.40 -24.15
N TYR A 602 9.38 13.96 -23.40
CA TYR A 602 10.60 14.72 -23.13
C TYR A 602 11.43 15.01 -24.38
N SER A 603 11.49 14.07 -25.33
CA SER A 603 12.19 14.24 -26.61
C SER A 603 11.60 15.36 -27.44
N GLU A 604 10.28 15.41 -27.56
CA GLU A 604 9.54 16.40 -28.33
C GLU A 604 9.62 17.77 -27.67
N ALA A 605 9.42 17.83 -26.35
CA ALA A 605 9.60 19.05 -25.58
C ALA A 605 11.01 19.63 -25.76
N ARG A 606 12.05 18.77 -25.69
CA ARG A 606 13.45 19.20 -25.84
C ARG A 606 13.73 19.71 -27.25
N ALA A 607 13.20 19.04 -28.26
CA ALA A 607 13.34 19.46 -29.65
C ALA A 607 12.73 20.86 -29.87
N ILE A 608 11.55 21.10 -29.32
CA ILE A 608 10.85 22.40 -29.40
C ILE A 608 11.66 23.49 -28.68
N PHE A 609 12.08 23.26 -27.42
CA PHE A 609 12.84 24.27 -26.69
C PHE A 609 14.20 24.57 -27.34
N LYS A 610 14.89 23.56 -27.89
CA LYS A 610 16.15 23.77 -28.65
C LYS A 610 15.91 24.55 -29.95
N ALA A 611 14.81 24.27 -30.66
CA ALA A 611 14.48 24.98 -31.89
C ALA A 611 14.17 26.46 -31.62
N GLU A 612 13.42 26.76 -30.56
CA GLU A 612 13.11 28.13 -30.18
C GLU A 612 14.32 28.87 -29.59
N ASP A 613 15.17 28.20 -28.81
CA ASP A 613 16.42 28.78 -28.30
C ASP A 613 17.36 29.20 -29.45
N LYS A 614 17.45 28.37 -30.51
CA LYS A 614 18.25 28.66 -31.71
C LYS A 614 17.72 29.87 -32.49
N ARG A 615 16.40 30.07 -32.52
CA ARG A 615 15.75 31.22 -33.20
C ARG A 615 15.87 32.51 -32.40
N GLY A 616 15.97 32.40 -31.09
CA GLY A 616 16.18 33.51 -30.18
C GLY A 616 16.22 32.98 -28.76
N SER A 617 17.40 32.99 -28.17
CA SER A 617 17.60 32.43 -26.83
C SER A 617 16.88 33.25 -25.77
N SER A 618 16.17 32.59 -24.86
CA SER A 618 15.47 33.20 -23.73
C SER A 618 15.66 32.40 -22.46
N ARG A 619 15.33 33.00 -21.31
CA ARG A 619 15.31 32.27 -20.04
C ARG A 619 14.40 31.04 -20.13
N ASP A 620 13.19 31.19 -20.67
CA ASP A 620 12.21 30.10 -20.78
C ASP A 620 12.67 28.95 -21.68
N THR A 621 13.34 29.24 -22.79
CA THR A 621 13.82 28.20 -23.72
C THR A 621 15.01 27.45 -23.13
N ARG A 622 15.95 28.14 -22.46
CA ARG A 622 17.06 27.50 -21.72
C ARG A 622 16.56 26.68 -20.54
N PHE A 623 15.59 27.20 -19.79
CA PHE A 623 14.98 26.50 -18.66
C PHE A 623 14.21 25.27 -19.14
N GLY A 624 13.44 25.39 -20.23
CA GLY A 624 12.75 24.26 -20.86
C GLY A 624 13.69 23.15 -21.29
N ILE A 625 14.86 23.49 -21.88
CA ILE A 625 15.89 22.49 -22.23
C ILE A 625 16.36 21.73 -20.97
N GLY A 626 16.66 22.42 -19.87
CA GLY A 626 17.07 21.78 -18.62
C GLY A 626 15.94 20.95 -17.97
N ALA A 627 14.71 21.44 -17.99
CA ALA A 627 13.54 20.76 -17.44
C ALA A 627 13.23 19.42 -18.14
N THR A 628 13.47 19.36 -19.46
CA THR A 628 13.31 18.12 -20.26
C THR A 628 14.37 17.07 -19.95
N PHE A 629 15.60 17.49 -19.67
CA PHE A 629 16.68 16.58 -19.31
C PHE A 629 16.44 15.97 -17.92
N ASN A 630 16.04 16.79 -16.95
CA ASN A 630 15.79 16.35 -15.58
C ASN A 630 14.63 15.34 -15.48
N SER A 631 13.55 15.56 -16.22
CA SER A 631 12.38 14.67 -16.21
C SER A 631 12.60 13.36 -16.98
N GLN A 632 13.53 13.33 -17.95
CA GLN A 632 13.81 12.15 -18.79
C GLN A 632 14.68 11.09 -18.09
N TYR A 633 15.60 11.52 -17.21
CA TYR A 633 16.63 10.63 -16.66
C TYR A 633 16.38 10.20 -15.21
N ASN A 634 15.22 10.48 -14.62
CA ASN A 634 14.92 10.15 -13.22
C ASN A 634 16.05 10.56 -12.26
N SER A 635 16.67 11.73 -12.50
CA SER A 635 17.57 12.40 -11.55
C SER A 635 16.87 12.81 -10.24
N TRP A 636 15.57 12.51 -10.15
CA TRP A 636 14.76 12.39 -8.95
C TRP A 636 14.71 10.94 -8.44
N ARG A 637 15.86 10.40 -8.03
CA ARG A 637 15.90 9.50 -6.86
C ARG A 637 16.78 10.18 -5.83
#